data_AF-A0ABD3Q3Q6-F1
#
_entry.id   AF-A0ABD3Q3Q6-F1
#
_cell.length_a   1.000
_cell.length_b   1.000
_cell.length_c   1.000
_cell.angle_alpha   90.00
_cell.angle_beta   90.00
_cell.angle_gamma   90.00
#
_symmetry.space_group_name_H-M   'P 1'
#
loop_
_entity.id
_entity.type
_entity.pdbx_description
1 polymer ?
#
loop_
_entity_poly.entity_id
_entity_poly.type
_entity_poly.pdbx_seq_one_letter_code
_entity_poly.pdbx_strand_id
1 'polypeptide(L)'
;MHTILSSVLLAIALCQAHFVAVASASREESCLALGFDSENLSCETCNLLKESTTLHSLQQEHNDNNPDGAINLVKECESCCQPHKFNPALHSGQSLRGKYRYALLTYDDGSLDQHGEIKDFIDRDVNDILSFKGENRFRVSASKRGSGLDASILRQMMVMGQFHGLGGSAPKLLLFESAKKGGWTEDDEDEAGEVITLRGWKREDLKDMLLTLLPNA
;
A
#
# COMPACT_ATOMS: atom_id res chain seq x y z
N MET A 1 34.05 -42.63 21.63
CA MET A 1 33.88 -42.37 20.17
C MET A 1 32.61 -41.55 19.91
N HIS A 2 32.44 -40.39 20.55
CA HIS A 2 31.24 -39.53 20.37
C HIS A 2 31.56 -38.05 20.10
N THR A 3 32.84 -37.66 20.10
CA THR A 3 33.26 -36.27 19.92
C THR A 3 33.60 -35.89 18.48
N ILE A 4 33.76 -36.87 17.57
CA ILE A 4 34.19 -36.60 16.18
C ILE A 4 32.99 -36.28 15.27
N LEU A 5 31.79 -36.79 15.55
CA LEU A 5 30.60 -36.54 14.72
C LEU A 5 30.09 -35.08 14.82
N SER A 6 30.28 -34.41 15.97
CA SER A 6 29.76 -33.05 16.17
C SER A 6 30.51 -32.00 15.33
N SER A 7 31.81 -32.19 15.11
CA SER A 7 32.66 -31.23 14.39
C SER A 7 32.44 -31.24 12.88
N VAL A 8 32.01 -32.36 12.30
CA VAL A 8 31.76 -32.49 10.85
C VAL A 8 30.42 -31.85 10.46
N LEU A 9 29.41 -31.95 11.31
CA LEU A 9 28.08 -31.33 11.09
C LEU A 9 28.15 -29.79 11.13
N LEU A 10 29.02 -29.21 11.97
CA LEU A 10 29.19 -27.75 12.05
C LEU A 10 29.89 -27.18 10.79
N ALA A 11 30.82 -27.93 10.20
CA ALA A 11 31.54 -27.51 8.98
C ALA A 11 30.66 -27.55 7.72
N ILE A 12 29.70 -28.47 7.64
CA ILE A 12 28.75 -28.54 6.51
C ILE A 12 27.73 -27.39 6.58
N ALA A 13 27.30 -27.00 7.78
CA ALA A 13 26.37 -25.89 7.97
C ALA A 13 26.97 -24.52 7.57
N LEU A 14 28.25 -24.29 7.82
CA LEU A 14 28.95 -23.05 7.44
C LEU A 14 29.24 -22.94 5.93
N CYS A 15 29.29 -24.08 5.22
CA CYS A 15 29.47 -24.10 3.77
C CYS A 15 28.17 -23.79 3.01
N GLN A 16 27.00 -24.07 3.58
CA GLN A 16 25.70 -23.73 2.98
C GLN A 16 25.37 -22.24 3.08
N ALA A 17 25.89 -21.52 4.09
CA ALA A 17 25.62 -20.10 4.27
C ALA A 17 26.36 -19.19 3.25
N HIS A 18 27.51 -19.62 2.73
CA HIS A 18 28.31 -18.83 1.78
C HIS A 18 27.84 -18.97 0.32
N PHE A 19 27.06 -20.01 -0.01
CA PHE A 19 26.52 -20.18 -1.36
C PHE A 19 25.26 -19.34 -1.64
N VAL A 20 24.58 -18.82 -0.60
CA VAL A 20 23.35 -18.03 -0.78
C VAL A 20 23.66 -16.59 -1.21
N ALA A 21 24.76 -16.01 -0.74
CA ALA A 21 25.08 -14.59 -1.01
C ALA A 21 25.65 -14.32 -2.41
N VAL A 22 26.27 -15.33 -3.04
CA VAL A 22 26.88 -15.16 -4.39
C VAL A 22 25.83 -15.31 -5.49
N ALA A 23 24.75 -16.07 -5.26
CA ALA A 23 23.68 -16.28 -6.24
C ALA A 23 22.72 -15.09 -6.39
N SER A 24 22.64 -14.20 -5.38
CA SER A 24 21.82 -12.99 -5.46
C SER A 24 22.49 -11.89 -6.28
N ALA A 25 23.81 -11.73 -6.20
CA ALA A 25 24.54 -10.68 -6.92
C ALA A 25 24.57 -10.89 -8.45
N SER A 26 24.70 -12.15 -8.91
CA SER A 26 24.68 -12.45 -10.36
C SER A 26 23.30 -12.27 -11.01
N ARG A 27 22.22 -12.33 -10.21
CA ARG A 27 20.85 -12.12 -10.69
C ARG A 27 20.55 -10.63 -10.88
N GLU A 28 21.00 -9.75 -9.98
CA GLU A 28 20.79 -8.30 -10.10
C GLU A 28 21.43 -7.73 -11.39
N GLU A 29 22.66 -8.13 -11.72
CA GLU A 29 23.31 -7.74 -12.98
C GLU A 29 22.59 -8.28 -14.21
N SER A 30 22.05 -9.50 -14.14
CA SER A 30 21.27 -10.11 -15.23
C SER A 30 19.93 -9.40 -15.45
N CYS A 31 19.27 -8.99 -14.37
CA CYS A 31 18.02 -8.23 -14.41
C CYS A 31 18.23 -6.84 -15.01
N LEU A 32 19.30 -6.15 -14.59
CA LEU A 32 19.70 -4.87 -15.18
C LEU A 32 20.05 -5.00 -16.67
N ALA A 33 20.73 -6.07 -17.08
CA ALA A 33 21.05 -6.34 -18.49
C ALA A 33 19.79 -6.56 -19.35
N LEU A 34 18.69 -7.05 -18.75
CA LEU A 34 17.38 -7.18 -19.39
C LEU A 34 16.54 -5.89 -19.32
N GLY A 35 17.07 -4.82 -18.72
CA GLY A 35 16.39 -3.54 -18.55
C GLY A 35 15.43 -3.49 -17.36
N PHE A 36 15.47 -4.47 -16.47
CA PHE A 36 14.71 -4.49 -15.23
C PHE A 36 15.51 -3.81 -14.11
N ASP A 37 15.11 -2.60 -13.75
CA ASP A 37 15.70 -1.85 -12.63
C ASP A 37 15.18 -2.40 -11.29
N SER A 38 16.03 -3.09 -10.54
CA SER A 38 15.70 -3.74 -9.26
C SER A 38 15.13 -2.79 -8.20
N GLU A 39 15.48 -1.50 -8.23
CA GLU A 39 14.97 -0.51 -7.25
C GLU A 39 13.52 -0.11 -7.54
N ASN A 40 13.09 -0.24 -8.80
CA ASN A 40 11.79 0.24 -9.29
C ASN A 40 10.90 -0.87 -9.88
N LEU A 41 11.40 -2.11 -9.93
CA LEU A 41 10.68 -3.24 -10.51
C LEU A 41 9.59 -3.76 -9.56
N SER A 42 8.38 -3.24 -9.70
CA SER A 42 7.19 -3.87 -9.14
C SER A 42 6.87 -5.18 -9.87
N CYS A 43 6.58 -6.26 -9.14
CA CYS A 43 6.06 -7.50 -9.75
C CYS A 43 4.73 -7.26 -10.52
N GLU A 44 4.04 -6.14 -10.30
CA GLU A 44 2.88 -5.75 -11.10
C GLU A 44 3.26 -5.38 -12.54
N THR A 45 4.46 -4.86 -12.77
CA THR A 45 4.98 -4.62 -14.12
C THR A 45 5.12 -5.92 -14.90
N CYS A 46 5.45 -7.04 -14.22
CA CYS A 46 5.47 -8.36 -14.83
C CYS A 46 4.06 -8.84 -15.24
N ASN A 47 3.00 -8.40 -14.56
CA ASN A 47 1.63 -8.68 -14.98
C ASN A 47 1.26 -7.92 -16.27
N LEU A 48 1.75 -6.69 -16.46
CA LEU A 48 1.57 -5.95 -17.72
C LEU A 48 2.24 -6.66 -18.90
N LEU A 49 3.42 -7.25 -18.68
CA LEU A 49 4.10 -8.09 -19.69
C LEU A 49 3.27 -9.33 -20.03
N LYS A 50 2.60 -9.93 -19.04
CA LYS A 50 1.74 -11.09 -19.23
C LYS A 50 0.50 -10.77 -20.07
N GLU A 51 -0.05 -9.58 -19.95
CA GLU A 51 -1.25 -9.13 -20.67
C GLU A 51 -0.96 -8.55 -22.07
N SER A 52 0.29 -8.17 -22.35
CA SER A 52 0.68 -7.56 -23.63
C SER A 52 0.84 -8.59 -24.75
N THR A 53 -0.15 -8.68 -25.63
CA THR A 53 -0.13 -9.56 -26.81
C THR A 53 1.03 -9.26 -27.77
N THR A 54 1.42 -8.00 -27.89
CA THR A 54 2.51 -7.55 -28.78
C THR A 54 3.87 -8.08 -28.32
N LEU A 55 4.11 -8.11 -27.00
CA LEU A 55 5.36 -8.65 -26.45
C LEU A 55 5.41 -10.17 -26.57
N HIS A 56 4.28 -10.86 -26.41
CA HIS A 56 4.21 -12.29 -26.68
C HIS A 56 4.52 -12.63 -28.14
N SER A 57 4.00 -11.85 -29.10
CA SER A 57 4.34 -12.07 -30.52
C SER A 57 5.81 -11.87 -30.83
N LEU A 58 6.45 -10.84 -30.25
CA LEU A 58 7.88 -10.58 -30.45
C LEU A 58 8.76 -11.63 -29.76
N GLN A 59 8.36 -12.08 -28.57
CA GLN A 59 9.04 -13.16 -27.85
C GLN A 59 8.92 -14.48 -28.61
N GLN A 60 7.76 -14.77 -29.18
CA GLN A 60 7.55 -15.96 -30.00
C GLN A 60 8.40 -15.90 -31.27
N GLU A 61 8.40 -14.77 -31.98
CA GLU A 61 9.24 -14.55 -33.16
C GLU A 61 10.75 -14.71 -32.83
N HIS A 62 11.19 -14.19 -31.69
CA HIS A 62 12.58 -14.38 -31.24
C HIS A 62 12.88 -15.87 -30.96
N ASN A 63 11.99 -16.56 -30.26
CA ASN A 63 12.19 -17.95 -29.87
C ASN A 63 12.11 -18.92 -31.06
N ASP A 64 11.28 -18.60 -32.06
CA ASP A 64 11.19 -19.35 -33.31
C ASP A 64 12.48 -19.22 -34.15
N ASN A 65 13.16 -18.07 -34.06
CA ASN A 65 14.43 -17.80 -34.75
C ASN A 65 15.68 -18.21 -33.93
N ASN A 66 15.56 -18.43 -32.63
CA ASN A 66 16.64 -18.83 -31.72
C ASN A 66 16.17 -19.93 -30.75
N PRO A 67 16.03 -21.19 -31.20
CA PRO A 67 15.51 -22.28 -30.37
C PRO A 67 16.43 -22.63 -29.18
N ASP A 68 17.74 -22.48 -29.34
CA ASP A 68 18.73 -22.72 -28.27
C ASP A 68 18.83 -21.57 -27.26
N GLY A 69 18.22 -20.42 -27.56
CA GLY A 69 18.23 -19.20 -26.76
C GLY A 69 16.84 -18.70 -26.42
N ALA A 70 15.88 -19.62 -26.22
CA ALA A 70 14.49 -19.25 -25.95
C ALA A 70 14.37 -18.48 -24.63
N ILE A 71 13.83 -17.26 -24.70
CA ILE A 71 13.64 -16.37 -23.54
C ILE A 71 12.18 -16.43 -23.11
N ASN A 72 11.96 -16.44 -21.79
CA ASN A 72 10.66 -16.24 -21.20
C ASN A 72 10.62 -14.94 -20.39
N LEU A 73 10.30 -13.83 -21.05
CA LEU A 73 10.35 -12.48 -20.47
C LEU A 73 9.53 -12.36 -19.18
N VAL A 74 8.37 -13.03 -19.12
CA VAL A 74 7.53 -13.04 -17.92
C VAL A 74 8.23 -13.75 -16.76
N LYS A 75 8.80 -14.94 -17.00
CA LYS A 75 9.54 -15.68 -15.97
C LYS A 75 10.82 -14.96 -15.54
N GLU A 76 11.53 -14.34 -16.47
CA GLU A 76 12.72 -13.54 -16.17
C GLU A 76 12.34 -12.33 -15.29
N CYS A 77 11.30 -11.58 -15.67
CA CYS A 77 10.77 -10.46 -14.88
C CYS A 77 10.35 -10.91 -13.46
N GLU A 78 9.61 -12.02 -13.36
CA GLU A 78 9.22 -12.60 -12.08
C GLU A 78 10.46 -12.98 -11.25
N SER A 79 11.48 -13.58 -11.85
CA SER A 79 12.71 -13.95 -11.15
C SER A 79 13.47 -12.74 -10.61
N CYS A 80 13.39 -11.60 -11.29
CA CYS A 80 14.00 -10.33 -10.92
C CYS A 80 13.25 -9.58 -9.82
N CYS A 81 11.93 -9.74 -9.73
CA CYS A 81 11.12 -9.02 -8.74
C CYS A 81 10.98 -9.78 -7.40
N GLN A 82 11.21 -11.10 -7.38
CA GLN A 82 11.12 -11.91 -6.15
C GLN A 82 12.13 -11.56 -5.04
N PRO A 83 13.39 -11.15 -5.32
CA PRO A 83 14.36 -10.78 -4.28
C PRO A 83 14.03 -9.48 -3.55
N HIS A 84 13.41 -8.51 -4.23
CA HIS A 84 13.12 -7.17 -3.68
C HIS A 84 11.76 -7.08 -2.96
N LYS A 85 11.19 -8.22 -2.56
CA LYS A 85 9.92 -8.34 -1.82
C LYS A 85 9.86 -7.65 -0.45
N PHE A 86 10.93 -7.00 0.01
CA PHE A 86 11.03 -6.47 1.37
C PHE A 86 11.50 -5.02 1.40
N ASN A 87 10.56 -4.09 1.24
CA ASN A 87 10.69 -2.73 1.77
C ASN A 87 10.00 -2.68 3.15
N PRO A 88 10.74 -2.53 4.27
CA PRO A 88 10.21 -2.68 5.64
C PRO A 88 9.19 -1.62 6.08
N ALA A 89 8.98 -0.55 5.31
CA ALA A 89 8.01 0.50 5.63
C ALA A 89 6.56 0.13 5.28
N LEU A 90 6.34 -0.89 4.45
CA LEU A 90 5.02 -1.39 4.03
C LEU A 90 4.97 -2.88 4.39
N HIS A 91 4.13 -3.27 5.34
CA HIS A 91 4.08 -4.65 5.83
C HIS A 91 3.79 -5.64 4.69
N SER A 92 4.77 -6.49 4.36
CA SER A 92 4.77 -7.36 3.19
C SER A 92 4.18 -8.73 3.52
N GLY A 93 3.03 -9.03 2.92
CA GLY A 93 2.44 -10.37 2.99
C GLY A 93 1.13 -10.50 2.22
N GLN A 94 0.42 -9.40 2.02
CA GLN A 94 -0.79 -9.36 1.21
C GLN A 94 -0.72 -8.12 0.31
N SER A 95 -0.89 -8.32 -0.99
CA SER A 95 -1.15 -7.18 -1.87
C SER A 95 -2.38 -6.47 -1.32
N LEU A 96 -2.23 -5.21 -0.87
CA LEU A 96 -3.35 -4.40 -0.40
C LEU A 96 -4.29 -4.04 -1.56
N ARG A 97 -3.82 -4.20 -2.80
CA ARG A 97 -4.59 -4.01 -4.02
C ARG A 97 -5.74 -5.02 -4.08
N GLY A 98 -6.96 -4.51 -4.00
CA GLY A 98 -8.18 -5.32 -4.01
C GLY A 98 -8.55 -5.97 -2.67
N LYS A 99 -7.74 -5.78 -1.61
CA LYS A 99 -8.12 -6.16 -0.24
C LYS A 99 -9.30 -5.30 0.23
N TYR A 100 -9.17 -4.00 0.05
CA TYR A 100 -10.22 -3.05 0.41
C TYR A 100 -11.11 -2.75 -0.79
N ARG A 101 -12.42 -2.74 -0.54
CA ARG A 101 -13.44 -2.45 -1.55
C ARG A 101 -14.12 -1.12 -1.32
N TYR A 102 -14.07 -0.62 -0.09
CA TYR A 102 -14.72 0.61 0.32
C TYR A 102 -13.78 1.44 1.17
N ALA A 103 -13.93 2.76 1.11
CA ALA A 103 -13.21 3.69 1.95
C ALA A 103 -14.11 4.85 2.41
N LEU A 104 -13.87 5.30 3.64
CA LEU A 104 -14.53 6.46 4.24
C LEU A 104 -13.46 7.44 4.75
N LEU A 105 -13.46 8.65 4.21
CA LEU A 105 -12.68 9.76 4.73
C LEU A 105 -13.52 10.54 5.75
N THR A 106 -13.10 10.55 7.01
CA THR A 106 -13.70 11.38 8.06
C THR A 106 -12.78 12.54 8.44
N TYR A 107 -13.36 13.71 8.71
CA TYR A 107 -12.61 14.91 9.09
C TYR A 107 -13.45 15.80 10.00
N ASP A 108 -12.83 16.61 10.85
CA ASP A 108 -13.54 17.61 11.66
C ASP A 108 -13.54 18.96 10.92
N ASP A 109 -14.73 19.49 10.64
CA ASP A 109 -14.90 20.80 9.96
C ASP A 109 -14.17 21.92 10.73
N GLY A 110 -14.16 21.85 12.07
CA GLY A 110 -13.54 22.86 12.92
C GLY A 110 -12.01 22.90 12.86
N SER A 111 -11.37 21.81 12.41
CA SER A 111 -9.92 21.70 12.30
C SER A 111 -9.40 21.47 10.89
N LEU A 112 -10.30 21.36 9.89
CA LEU A 112 -9.91 21.06 8.51
C LEU A 112 -8.94 22.10 7.93
N ASP A 113 -9.08 23.37 8.29
CA ASP A 113 -8.16 24.44 7.86
C ASP A 113 -6.72 24.23 8.35
N GLN A 114 -6.52 23.49 9.45
CA GLN A 114 -5.19 23.12 9.95
C GLN A 114 -4.56 21.99 9.11
N HIS A 115 -5.37 21.32 8.28
CA HIS A 115 -5.01 20.23 7.40
C HIS A 115 -5.20 20.64 5.93
N GLY A 116 -4.53 21.74 5.52
CA GLY A 116 -4.69 22.35 4.19
C GLY A 116 -4.59 21.38 3.01
N GLU A 117 -3.66 20.40 3.06
CA GLU A 117 -3.54 19.35 2.04
C GLU A 117 -4.79 18.47 1.91
N ILE A 118 -5.38 18.08 3.05
CA ILE A 118 -6.60 17.27 3.08
C ILE A 118 -7.81 18.10 2.66
N LYS A 119 -7.85 19.37 3.05
CA LYS A 119 -8.86 20.30 2.56
C LYS A 119 -8.81 20.45 1.03
N ASP A 120 -7.62 20.69 0.47
CA ASP A 120 -7.45 20.81 -0.98
C ASP A 120 -7.82 19.51 -1.70
N PHE A 121 -7.50 18.35 -1.12
CA PHE A 121 -7.96 17.06 -1.62
C PHE A 121 -9.50 16.98 -1.65
N ILE A 122 -10.17 17.37 -0.55
CA ILE A 122 -11.63 17.35 -0.45
C ILE A 122 -12.26 18.27 -1.50
N ASP A 123 -11.73 19.48 -1.64
CA ASP A 123 -12.28 20.51 -2.52
C ASP A 123 -12.03 20.22 -4.00
N ARG A 124 -10.89 19.58 -4.35
CA ARG A 124 -10.44 19.48 -5.75
C ARG A 124 -10.47 18.06 -6.32
N ASP A 125 -10.13 17.03 -5.54
CA ASP A 125 -9.91 15.68 -6.06
C ASP A 125 -11.01 14.68 -5.72
N VAL A 126 -11.84 14.94 -4.71
CA VAL A 126 -12.89 14.01 -4.32
C VAL A 126 -13.82 13.70 -5.50
N ASN A 127 -14.21 14.72 -6.26
CA ASN A 127 -15.06 14.52 -7.44
C ASN A 127 -14.40 13.64 -8.51
N ASP A 128 -13.09 13.80 -8.73
CA ASP A 128 -12.33 12.93 -9.64
C ASP A 128 -12.38 11.49 -9.13
N ILE A 129 -12.06 11.25 -7.86
CA ILE A 129 -12.07 9.90 -7.29
C ILE A 129 -13.45 9.27 -7.33
N LEU A 130 -14.50 10.03 -7.00
CA LEU A 130 -15.88 9.57 -7.09
C LEU A 130 -16.25 9.19 -8.53
N SER A 131 -15.74 9.91 -9.54
CA SER A 131 -15.98 9.58 -10.94
C SER A 131 -15.36 8.25 -11.37
N PHE A 132 -14.19 7.88 -10.84
CA PHE A 132 -13.51 6.62 -11.17
C PHE A 132 -13.92 5.43 -10.28
N LYS A 133 -14.19 5.69 -9.00
CA LYS A 133 -14.42 4.66 -7.97
C LYS A 133 -15.89 4.48 -7.62
N GLY A 134 -16.73 5.48 -7.90
CA GLY A 134 -18.16 5.48 -7.60
C GLY A 134 -18.50 5.87 -6.17
N GLU A 135 -19.61 6.58 -6.01
CA GLU A 135 -20.12 7.10 -4.73
C GLU A 135 -20.44 6.01 -3.69
N ASN A 136 -20.66 4.79 -4.14
CA ASN A 136 -20.90 3.65 -3.26
C ASN A 136 -19.61 3.09 -2.63
N ARG A 137 -18.44 3.37 -3.21
CA ARG A 137 -17.16 2.79 -2.79
C ARG A 137 -16.28 3.76 -2.03
N PHE A 138 -16.31 5.03 -2.38
CA PHE A 138 -15.60 6.07 -1.64
C PHE A 138 -16.60 7.10 -1.12
N ARG A 139 -16.52 7.42 0.17
CA ARG A 139 -17.33 8.47 0.79
C ARG A 139 -16.47 9.39 1.63
N VAL A 140 -16.91 10.63 1.73
CA VAL A 140 -16.30 11.64 2.58
C VAL A 140 -17.39 12.16 3.52
N SER A 141 -17.10 12.24 4.82
CA SER A 141 -18.06 12.70 5.83
C SER A 141 -17.37 13.60 6.85
N ALA A 142 -17.97 14.75 7.14
CA ALA A 142 -17.59 15.53 8.30
C ALA A 142 -17.96 14.74 9.58
N SER A 143 -17.07 14.80 10.57
CA SER A 143 -17.25 14.20 11.88
C SER A 143 -18.27 15.01 12.66
N LYS A 144 -19.22 14.32 13.28
CA LYS A 144 -20.26 14.96 14.09
C LYS A 144 -19.82 15.20 15.53
N ARG A 145 -18.61 14.78 15.93
CA ARG A 145 -18.13 14.86 17.32
C ARG A 145 -17.88 16.30 17.81
N GLY A 146 -17.89 17.29 16.92
CA GLY A 146 -17.63 18.70 17.27
C GLY A 146 -18.81 19.54 17.78
N SER A 147 -20.07 19.07 17.73
CA SER A 147 -21.24 19.95 17.98
C SER A 147 -21.92 19.79 19.36
N GLY A 148 -21.27 19.15 20.34
CA GLY A 148 -21.94 18.73 21.59
C GLY A 148 -21.28 19.12 22.92
N LEU A 149 -20.23 19.94 22.95
CA LEU A 149 -19.66 20.40 24.21
C LEU A 149 -20.45 21.62 24.73
N ASP A 150 -21.39 21.35 25.63
CA ASP A 150 -22.14 22.36 26.37
C ASP A 150 -21.17 23.36 27.02
N ALA A 151 -21.46 24.66 26.88
CA ALA A 151 -20.67 25.76 27.42
C ALA A 151 -20.45 25.65 28.93
N SER A 152 -21.34 24.93 29.63
CA SER A 152 -21.21 24.58 31.06
C SER A 152 -20.03 23.64 31.35
N ILE A 153 -19.83 22.61 30.53
CA ILE A 153 -18.71 21.64 30.63
C ILE A 153 -17.40 22.30 30.22
N LEU A 154 -17.43 23.15 29.20
CA LEU A 154 -16.28 23.92 28.74
C LEU A 154 -15.73 24.83 29.86
N ARG A 155 -16.62 25.50 30.59
CA ARG A 155 -16.26 26.33 31.76
C ARG A 155 -15.68 25.50 32.90
N GLN A 156 -16.21 24.30 33.13
CA GLN A 156 -15.74 23.44 34.21
C GLN A 156 -14.36 22.84 33.92
N MET A 157 -14.05 22.57 32.64
CA MET A 157 -12.73 22.08 32.22
C MET A 157 -11.65 23.16 32.24
N MET A 158 -11.97 24.43 32.02
CA MET A 158 -11.00 25.53 32.16
C MET A 158 -10.55 25.78 33.60
N VAL A 159 -11.33 25.37 34.60
CA VAL A 159 -11.02 25.58 36.03
C VAL A 159 -10.11 24.48 36.60
N MET A 160 -10.05 23.29 35.98
CA MET A 160 -9.26 22.15 36.47
C MET A 160 -7.85 22.05 35.88
N GLY A 161 -7.40 23.01 35.07
CA GLY A 161 -6.00 23.10 34.62
C GLY A 161 -5.49 21.93 33.76
N GLN A 162 -6.39 21.05 33.30
CA GLN A 162 -6.05 19.84 32.56
C GLN A 162 -6.32 20.05 31.08
N PHE A 163 -5.59 21.00 30.50
CA PHE A 163 -5.78 21.45 29.13
C PHE A 163 -4.61 21.01 28.25
N HIS A 164 -4.57 19.72 27.95
CA HIS A 164 -3.78 19.19 26.84
C HIS A 164 -4.73 18.81 25.71
N GLY A 165 -4.85 19.69 24.69
CA GLY A 165 -5.41 19.33 23.39
C GLY A 165 -6.84 19.77 23.08
N LEU A 166 -7.09 21.09 22.98
CA LEU A 166 -8.14 21.63 22.08
C LEU A 166 -7.65 21.55 20.62
N GLY A 167 -7.38 20.34 20.14
CA GLY A 167 -7.06 20.10 18.73
C GLY A 167 -8.15 19.21 18.18
N GLY A 168 -8.95 19.72 17.24
CA GLY A 168 -9.94 18.91 16.54
C GLY A 168 -9.29 17.64 15.98
N SER A 169 -10.05 16.55 15.94
CA SER A 169 -9.51 15.24 15.58
C SER A 169 -8.91 15.30 14.18
N ALA A 170 -7.69 14.79 14.02
CA ALA A 170 -7.05 14.71 12.72
C ALA A 170 -7.92 13.89 11.75
N PRO A 171 -7.97 14.26 10.46
CA PRO A 171 -8.70 13.48 9.46
C PRO A 171 -8.24 12.03 9.44
N LYS A 172 -9.17 11.11 9.21
CA LYS A 172 -8.91 9.67 9.15
C LYS A 172 -9.45 9.08 7.86
N LEU A 173 -8.73 8.10 7.33
CA LEU A 173 -9.21 7.23 6.28
C LEU A 173 -9.49 5.85 6.87
N LEU A 174 -10.74 5.39 6.74
CA LEU A 174 -11.17 4.06 7.13
C LEU A 174 -11.31 3.20 5.87
N LEU A 175 -10.71 2.03 5.86
CA LEU A 175 -10.72 1.08 4.74
C LEU A 175 -11.51 -0.18 5.12
N PHE A 176 -12.41 -0.61 4.25
CA PHE A 176 -13.29 -1.76 4.50
C PHE A 176 -13.23 -2.76 3.36
N GLU A 177 -13.27 -4.05 3.71
CA GLU A 177 -13.23 -5.16 2.75
C GLU A 177 -14.64 -5.51 2.22
N SER A 178 -15.68 -5.26 3.01
CA SER A 178 -17.06 -5.66 2.73
C SER A 178 -18.00 -4.45 2.55
N ALA A 179 -19.17 -4.71 1.96
CA ALA A 179 -20.21 -3.69 1.82
C ALA A 179 -21.11 -3.69 3.06
N LYS A 180 -21.48 -2.50 3.56
CA LYS A 180 -22.48 -2.35 4.62
C LYS A 180 -23.79 -1.76 4.09
N LYS A 181 -24.91 -2.35 4.49
CA LYS A 181 -26.24 -1.85 4.13
C LYS A 181 -26.48 -0.51 4.84
N GLY A 182 -26.62 0.57 4.08
CA GLY A 182 -26.71 1.94 4.60
C GLY A 182 -25.38 2.72 4.55
N GLY A 183 -24.29 2.07 4.11
CA GLY A 183 -22.97 2.68 3.99
C GLY A 183 -22.21 2.73 5.31
N TRP A 184 -20.93 3.07 5.20
CA TRP A 184 -20.02 3.22 6.34
C TRP A 184 -20.12 4.60 6.97
N THR A 185 -19.95 4.67 8.28
CA THR A 185 -19.97 5.87 9.10
C THR A 185 -18.77 5.90 10.07
N GLU A 186 -18.53 7.05 10.72
CA GLU A 186 -17.43 7.19 11.69
C GLU A 186 -17.57 6.23 12.89
N ASP A 187 -18.80 5.91 13.27
CA ASP A 187 -19.07 5.00 14.40
C ASP A 187 -18.66 3.55 14.10
N ASP A 188 -18.35 3.23 12.85
CA ASP A 188 -17.91 1.90 12.39
C ASP A 188 -16.36 1.76 12.34
N GLU A 189 -15.62 2.59 13.09
CA GLU A 189 -14.16 2.57 13.13
C GLU A 189 -13.59 1.21 13.58
N ASP A 190 -14.31 0.48 14.43
CA ASP A 190 -13.97 -0.86 14.91
C ASP A 190 -14.21 -1.97 13.88
N GLU A 191 -15.12 -1.75 12.93
CA GLU A 191 -15.36 -2.65 11.79
C GLU A 191 -14.40 -2.39 10.62
N ALA A 192 -13.66 -1.29 10.66
CA ALA A 192 -12.68 -0.95 9.63
C ALA A 192 -11.53 -1.97 9.62
N GLY A 193 -11.20 -2.49 8.44
CA GLY A 193 -10.04 -3.37 8.27
C GLY A 193 -8.73 -2.61 8.52
N GLU A 194 -8.72 -1.31 8.27
CA GLU A 194 -7.59 -0.43 8.54
C GLU A 194 -8.06 1.01 8.76
N VAL A 195 -7.41 1.71 9.70
CA VAL A 195 -7.67 3.11 10.04
C VAL A 195 -6.36 3.88 9.94
N ILE A 196 -6.29 4.82 9.01
CA ILE A 196 -5.10 5.64 8.75
C ILE A 196 -5.37 7.06 9.21
N THR A 197 -4.57 7.58 10.13
CA THR A 197 -4.63 9.00 10.52
C THR A 197 -3.86 9.83 9.51
N LEU A 198 -4.52 10.81 8.89
CA LEU A 198 -3.99 11.59 7.75
C LEU A 198 -3.23 12.86 8.18
N ARG A 199 -2.71 12.88 9.42
CA ARG A 199 -1.95 14.04 9.90
C ARG A 199 -0.62 14.15 9.14
N GLY A 200 -0.43 15.24 8.41
CA GLY A 200 0.79 15.49 7.64
C GLY A 200 0.86 14.73 6.31
N TRP A 201 -0.24 14.09 5.90
CA TRP A 201 -0.34 13.49 4.57
C TRP A 201 -0.45 14.56 3.49
N LYS A 202 0.14 14.29 2.33
CA LYS A 202 0.00 15.13 1.14
C LYS A 202 -1.24 14.73 0.36
N ARG A 203 -1.83 15.72 -0.31
CA ARG A 203 -2.97 15.54 -1.21
C ARG A 203 -2.73 14.46 -2.27
N GLU A 204 -1.60 14.55 -2.97
CA GLU A 204 -1.28 13.64 -4.08
C GLU A 204 -1.07 12.20 -3.60
N ASP A 205 -0.39 11.99 -2.47
CA ASP A 205 -0.16 10.66 -1.90
C ASP A 205 -1.49 9.98 -1.51
N LEU A 206 -2.43 10.74 -0.93
CA LEU A 206 -3.77 10.24 -0.60
C LEU A 206 -4.56 9.88 -1.86
N LYS A 207 -4.49 10.71 -2.90
CA LYS A 207 -5.13 10.46 -4.19
C LYS A 207 -4.60 9.19 -4.83
N ASP A 208 -3.28 9.07 -4.96
CA ASP A 208 -2.63 7.91 -5.58
C ASP A 208 -2.92 6.62 -4.80
N MET A 209 -2.90 6.69 -3.47
CA MET A 209 -3.27 5.56 -2.62
C MET A 209 -4.71 5.11 -2.87
N LEU A 210 -5.69 6.01 -2.88
CA LEU A 210 -7.09 5.67 -3.13
C LEU A 210 -7.31 5.13 -4.56
N LEU A 211 -6.60 5.70 -5.54
CA LEU A 211 -6.64 5.22 -6.92
C LEU A 211 -6.05 3.81 -7.07
N THR A 212 -5.05 3.48 -6.27
CA THR A 212 -4.36 2.18 -6.29
C THR A 212 -5.12 1.10 -5.50
N LEU A 213 -5.58 1.44 -4.29
CA LEU A 213 -6.17 0.48 -3.37
C LEU A 213 -7.61 0.10 -3.75
N LEU A 214 -8.41 1.08 -4.17
CA LEU A 214 -9.83 0.84 -4.44
C LEU A 214 -10.05 0.35 -5.88
N PRO A 215 -10.89 -0.66 -6.09
CA PRO A 215 -11.29 -1.08 -7.43
C PRO A 215 -12.18 -0.03 -8.10
N ASN A 216 -12.05 0.15 -9.42
CA ASN A 216 -12.90 1.04 -10.22
C ASN A 216 -14.38 0.60 -10.16
N ALA A 217 -15.29 1.57 -10.25
CA ALA A 217 -16.75 1.35 -10.19
C ALA A 217 -17.26 0.42 -11.29
#